data_AF-A0A940MGD3-F1
#
_entry.id   AF-A0A940MGD3-F1
#
_cell.length_a   1.000
_cell.length_b   1.000
_cell.length_c   1.000
_cell.angle_alpha   90.00
_cell.angle_beta   90.00
_cell.angle_gamma   90.00
#
_symmetry.space_group_name_H-M   'P 1'
#
loop_
_entity.id
_entity.type
_entity.pdbx_description
1 polymer ?
#
loop_
_entity_poly.entity_id
_entity_poly.type
_entity_poly.pdbx_seq_one_letter_code
_entity_poly.pdbx_strand_id
1 'polypeptide(L)'
;MTSGETVARFTTGMTRTTVTKAPGGYVWTRRPGKDVRDDPHHTPGPVPDDFTRRAAAASGATFTFATPATWTDGAYTFHVGGHRSVAQLLMEGALKDAEAAAGGARAFGRHLKAFHTADAADPTRSAPGPEYPAPRYPARLASWLRTAAGTRAAPAFHTILREGLGAARWDTLAGYADEALSPRGDPAVVIGWATLGSLIVADDADAAAKEPGAAEGPGTADGAGAGPHAALLCGPDGAFAAPEIDLGCALGELHEIAASLTARGMDTEPVTAWREALLDGYGTPLDLARTARTAVVRIAAHAHDFAAYVGFHTELHAYVGMLADLLDNEGSQTTVITARERP
;
A
#
# COMPACT_ATOMS: atom_id res chain seq x y z
N MET A 1 -16.12 21.09 16.74
CA MET A 1 -15.88 19.63 16.83
C MET A 1 -15.03 19.38 18.07
N THR A 2 -15.45 18.44 18.92
CA THR A 2 -14.79 18.15 20.19
C THR A 2 -13.76 17.03 20.02
N SER A 3 -12.64 17.09 20.74
CA SER A 3 -11.67 15.98 20.78
C SER A 3 -12.37 14.67 21.15
N GLY A 4 -11.99 13.57 20.50
CA GLY A 4 -12.61 12.25 20.69
C GLY A 4 -13.84 11.97 19.82
N GLU A 5 -14.31 12.94 19.04
CA GLU A 5 -15.38 12.73 18.06
C GLU A 5 -14.95 11.70 17.00
N THR A 6 -15.77 10.67 16.78
CA THR A 6 -15.53 9.70 15.69
C THR A 6 -15.96 10.31 14.37
N VAL A 7 -15.00 10.48 13.44
CA VAL A 7 -15.27 11.02 12.09
C VAL A 7 -15.52 9.92 11.05
N ALA A 8 -14.97 8.73 11.26
CA ALA A 8 -15.20 7.59 10.37
C ALA A 8 -15.08 6.25 11.09
N ARG A 9 -15.85 5.26 10.61
CA ARG A 9 -15.72 3.86 10.98
C ARG A 9 -15.81 2.99 9.73
N PHE A 10 -14.83 2.11 9.56
CA PHE A 10 -14.79 1.13 8.49
C PHE A 10 -14.71 -0.26 9.12
N THR A 11 -15.45 -1.22 8.59
CA THR A 11 -15.44 -2.59 9.13
C THR A 11 -15.53 -3.60 8.02
N THR A 12 -14.55 -4.50 7.98
CA THR A 12 -14.59 -5.75 7.24
C THR A 12 -14.49 -6.91 8.24
N GLY A 13 -14.56 -8.14 7.73
CA GLY A 13 -14.21 -9.34 8.48
C GLY A 13 -12.77 -9.35 8.99
N MET A 14 -11.87 -8.68 8.26
CA MET A 14 -10.43 -8.62 8.51
C MET A 14 -10.04 -7.52 9.49
N THR A 15 -10.64 -6.33 9.36
CA THR A 15 -10.18 -5.17 10.13
C THR A 15 -11.34 -4.26 10.48
N ARG A 16 -11.26 -3.69 11.68
CA ARG A 16 -12.10 -2.58 12.14
C ARG A 16 -11.20 -1.36 12.28
N THR A 17 -11.53 -0.32 11.53
CA THR A 17 -10.83 0.96 11.58
C THR A 17 -11.77 2.02 12.15
N THR A 18 -11.31 2.73 13.16
CA THR A 18 -11.99 3.91 13.70
C THR A 18 -11.06 5.10 13.54
N VAL A 19 -11.59 6.21 13.03
CA VAL A 19 -10.87 7.49 12.96
C VAL A 19 -11.54 8.47 13.91
N THR A 20 -10.78 9.00 14.85
CA THR A 20 -11.26 9.99 15.83
C THR A 20 -10.45 11.27 15.75
N LYS A 21 -11.10 12.41 15.94
CA LYS A 21 -10.43 13.70 16.02
C LYS A 21 -9.59 13.80 17.29
N ALA A 22 -8.38 14.35 17.18
CA ALA A 22 -7.47 14.62 18.29
C ALA A 22 -6.87 16.03 18.16
N PRO A 23 -6.24 16.58 19.21
CA PRO A 23 -5.51 17.84 19.09
C PRO A 23 -4.40 17.72 18.02
N GLY A 24 -4.43 18.60 17.01
CA GLY A 24 -3.44 18.63 15.93
C GLY A 24 -3.60 17.56 14.84
N GLY A 25 -4.76 16.88 14.76
CA GLY A 25 -5.06 15.97 13.67
C GLY A 25 -6.04 14.86 14.05
N TYR A 26 -5.67 13.62 13.73
CA TYR A 26 -6.52 12.45 13.84
C TYR A 26 -5.78 11.26 14.41
N VAL A 27 -6.56 10.41 15.07
CA VAL A 27 -6.13 9.11 15.56
C VAL A 27 -6.82 8.03 14.74
N TRP A 28 -6.04 7.22 14.04
CA TRP A 28 -6.50 6.04 13.34
C TRP A 28 -6.25 4.82 14.22
N THR A 29 -7.32 4.13 14.61
CA THR A 29 -7.20 2.87 15.34
C THR A 29 -7.61 1.70 14.47
N ARG A 30 -6.70 0.76 14.23
CA ARG A 30 -6.96 -0.50 13.50
C ARG A 30 -6.99 -1.67 14.50
N ARG A 31 -8.02 -2.51 14.40
CA ARG A 31 -8.19 -3.73 15.21
C ARG A 31 -8.52 -4.92 14.32
N PRO A 32 -8.16 -6.15 14.72
CA PRO A 32 -8.69 -7.35 14.09
C PRO A 32 -10.21 -7.29 13.97
N GLY A 33 -10.68 -7.65 12.78
CA GLY A 33 -12.09 -7.88 12.50
C GLY A 33 -12.57 -9.18 13.16
N LYS A 34 -13.85 -9.50 12.94
CA LYS A 34 -14.48 -10.66 13.60
C LYS A 34 -14.02 -12.01 13.03
N ASP A 35 -13.50 -12.06 11.80
CA ASP A 35 -13.19 -13.31 11.11
C ASP A 35 -11.69 -13.64 11.11
N VAL A 36 -10.86 -12.82 11.74
CA VAL A 36 -9.39 -13.00 11.84
C VAL A 36 -8.91 -13.34 13.25
N ARG A 37 -9.82 -13.52 14.21
CA ARG A 37 -9.43 -13.77 15.62
C ARG A 37 -8.57 -15.01 15.81
N ASP A 38 -8.70 -16.00 14.93
CA ASP A 38 -7.97 -17.27 14.99
C ASP A 38 -7.05 -17.49 13.77
N ASP A 39 -6.82 -16.45 12.95
CA ASP A 39 -5.96 -16.56 11.77
C ASP A 39 -4.52 -16.10 12.10
N PRO A 40 -3.53 -17.03 12.12
CA PRO A 40 -2.15 -16.71 12.45
C PRO A 40 -1.50 -15.76 11.42
N HIS A 41 -2.01 -15.69 10.19
CA HIS A 41 -1.52 -14.78 9.16
C HIS A 41 -1.96 -13.33 9.40
N HIS A 42 -2.97 -13.09 10.23
CA HIS A 42 -3.60 -11.78 10.46
C HIS A 42 -3.40 -11.19 11.84
N THR A 43 -2.64 -11.86 12.71
CA THR A 43 -2.23 -11.28 14.00
C THR A 43 -0.82 -10.69 13.85
N PRO A 44 -0.70 -9.42 13.44
CA PRO A 44 0.59 -8.74 13.47
C PRO A 44 1.06 -8.62 14.92
N GLY A 45 2.36 -8.85 15.12
CA GLY A 45 3.05 -8.67 16.39
C GLY A 45 3.51 -7.22 16.59
N PRO A 46 4.26 -6.94 17.68
CA PRO A 46 4.84 -5.62 17.88
C PRO A 46 5.74 -5.23 16.70
N VAL A 47 5.78 -3.93 16.39
CA VAL A 47 6.64 -3.39 15.33
C VAL A 47 8.10 -3.40 15.83
N PRO A 48 9.05 -4.01 15.11
CA PRO A 48 10.46 -4.02 15.53
C PRO A 48 11.03 -2.60 15.68
N ASP A 49 11.87 -2.38 16.69
CA ASP A 49 12.52 -1.08 16.92
C ASP A 49 13.33 -0.60 15.71
N ASP A 50 13.95 -1.54 15.00
CA ASP A 50 14.67 -1.24 13.78
C ASP A 50 13.76 -0.72 12.66
N PHE A 51 12.55 -1.29 12.51
CA PHE A 51 11.57 -0.79 11.55
C PHE A 51 11.21 0.67 11.88
N THR A 52 10.93 0.95 13.16
CA THR A 52 10.60 2.30 13.63
C THR A 52 11.73 3.29 13.38
N ARG A 53 12.99 2.89 13.64
CA ARG A 53 14.15 3.73 13.36
C ARG A 53 14.31 4.04 11.87
N ARG A 54 14.13 3.04 10.99
CA ARG A 54 14.16 3.25 9.52
C ARG A 54 13.05 4.17 9.06
N ALA A 55 11.84 3.93 9.55
CA ALA A 55 10.67 4.76 9.25
C ALA A 55 10.94 6.22 9.62
N ALA A 56 11.51 6.47 10.81
CA ALA A 56 11.89 7.81 11.23
C ALA A 56 12.99 8.41 10.34
N ALA A 57 14.06 7.66 10.04
CA ALA A 57 15.17 8.13 9.21
C ALA A 57 14.77 8.42 7.75
N ALA A 58 13.81 7.64 7.23
CA ALA A 58 13.27 7.81 5.89
C ALA A 58 12.13 8.83 5.82
N SER A 59 11.66 9.40 6.95
CA SER A 59 10.64 10.45 6.97
C SER A 59 11.25 11.83 6.69
N GLY A 60 10.41 12.82 6.33
CA GLY A 60 10.84 14.19 6.05
C GLY A 60 9.72 15.21 6.21
N ALA A 61 9.97 16.44 5.77
CA ALA A 61 9.05 17.56 5.98
C ALA A 61 7.69 17.38 5.29
N THR A 62 7.66 16.73 4.13
CA THR A 62 6.44 16.55 3.30
C THR A 62 5.83 15.16 3.41
N PHE A 63 6.51 14.21 4.06
CA PHE A 63 6.06 12.83 4.15
C PHE A 63 6.57 12.14 5.41
N THR A 64 5.71 11.38 6.10
CA THR A 64 6.09 10.61 7.28
C THR A 64 5.68 9.15 7.17
N PHE A 65 6.54 8.23 7.61
CA PHE A 65 6.14 6.87 7.94
C PHE A 65 5.56 6.84 9.36
N ALA A 66 4.24 6.80 9.48
CA ALA A 66 3.54 6.76 10.75
C ALA A 66 3.51 5.32 11.28
N THR A 67 4.42 5.01 12.20
CA THR A 67 4.40 3.76 12.97
C THR A 67 3.38 3.85 14.12
N PRO A 68 2.83 2.72 14.60
CA PRO A 68 1.85 2.75 15.68
C PRO A 68 2.48 3.28 16.98
N ALA A 69 1.80 4.24 17.61
CA ALA A 69 2.22 4.78 18.91
C ALA A 69 2.02 3.77 20.05
N THR A 70 1.03 2.90 19.92
CA THR A 70 0.74 1.83 20.88
C THR A 70 0.28 0.57 20.16
N TRP A 71 0.65 -0.57 20.75
CA TRP A 71 0.07 -1.87 20.50
C TRP A 71 -0.51 -2.40 21.80
N THR A 72 -1.84 -2.49 21.89
CA THR A 72 -2.54 -2.94 23.10
C THR A 72 -3.78 -3.71 22.69
N ASP A 73 -3.96 -4.92 23.23
CA ASP A 73 -5.10 -5.80 22.93
C ASP A 73 -5.31 -6.03 21.42
N GLY A 74 -4.22 -6.15 20.67
CA GLY A 74 -4.24 -6.32 19.21
C GLY A 74 -4.67 -5.08 18.43
N ALA A 75 -4.79 -3.91 19.05
CA ALA A 75 -5.10 -2.66 18.39
C ALA A 75 -3.83 -1.85 18.07
N TYR A 76 -3.77 -1.27 16.88
CA TYR A 76 -2.76 -0.30 16.48
C TYR A 76 -3.35 1.09 16.44
N THR A 77 -2.64 2.05 17.03
CA THR A 77 -3.05 3.46 17.06
C THR A 77 -2.02 4.31 16.34
N PHE A 78 -2.44 5.07 15.34
CA PHE A 78 -1.60 5.96 14.57
C PHE A 78 -2.07 7.41 14.73
N HIS A 79 -1.12 8.34 14.80
CA HIS A 79 -1.39 9.78 14.83
C HIS A 79 -0.97 10.41 13.50
N VAL A 80 -1.91 11.08 12.83
CA VAL A 80 -1.70 11.67 11.50
C VAL A 80 -2.51 12.95 11.33
N GLY A 81 -2.11 13.81 10.39
CA GLY A 81 -2.75 15.11 10.16
C GLY A 81 -4.08 15.06 9.42
N GLY A 82 -4.54 13.90 8.94
CA GLY A 82 -5.75 13.80 8.12
C GLY A 82 -6.62 12.59 8.41
N HIS A 83 -7.84 12.62 7.88
CA HIS A 83 -8.84 11.57 8.07
C HIS A 83 -9.19 10.81 6.78
N ARG A 84 -8.56 11.18 5.65
CA ARG A 84 -8.82 10.58 4.34
C ARG A 84 -7.54 9.97 3.78
N SER A 85 -7.68 8.81 3.16
CA SER A 85 -6.60 8.15 2.44
C SER A 85 -6.54 8.61 0.99
N VAL A 86 -5.39 8.46 0.34
CA VAL A 86 -5.22 8.72 -1.10
C VAL A 86 -6.16 7.84 -1.92
N ALA A 87 -6.33 6.56 -1.55
CA ALA A 87 -7.31 5.69 -2.22
C ALA A 87 -8.73 6.28 -2.20
N GLN A 88 -9.17 6.76 -1.04
CA GLN A 88 -10.50 7.36 -0.89
C GLN A 88 -10.61 8.63 -1.75
N LEU A 89 -9.59 9.49 -1.73
CA LEU A 89 -9.60 10.73 -2.50
C LEU A 89 -9.61 10.49 -4.01
N LEU A 90 -8.87 9.49 -4.51
CA LEU A 90 -8.90 9.08 -5.92
C LEU A 90 -10.27 8.52 -6.31
N MET A 91 -10.83 7.62 -5.50
CA MET A 91 -12.12 6.97 -5.77
C MET A 91 -13.30 7.96 -5.77
N GLU A 92 -13.21 9.04 -5.02
CA GLU A 92 -14.22 10.11 -5.00
C GLU A 92 -14.00 11.19 -6.07
N GLY A 93 -12.89 11.12 -6.84
CA GLY A 93 -12.52 12.19 -7.78
C GLY A 93 -12.20 13.52 -7.09
N ALA A 94 -11.74 13.46 -5.84
CA ALA A 94 -11.41 14.62 -5.03
C ALA A 94 -9.99 15.15 -5.33
N LEU A 95 -9.09 14.29 -5.83
CA LEU A 95 -7.78 14.69 -6.37
C LEU A 95 -7.92 15.10 -7.84
N LYS A 96 -8.42 16.31 -8.07
CA LYS A 96 -8.64 16.85 -9.42
C LYS A 96 -7.38 17.45 -10.05
N ASP A 97 -6.43 17.88 -9.22
CA ASP A 97 -5.17 18.44 -9.66
C ASP A 97 -4.15 17.32 -9.84
N ALA A 98 -3.89 16.96 -11.10
CA ALA A 98 -2.93 15.93 -11.47
C ALA A 98 -1.50 16.28 -11.05
N GLU A 99 -1.13 17.56 -11.02
CA GLU A 99 0.20 18.01 -10.61
C GLU A 99 0.40 17.86 -9.10
N ALA A 100 -0.59 18.28 -8.31
CA ALA A 100 -0.57 18.08 -6.85
C ALA A 100 -0.56 16.59 -6.49
N ALA A 101 -1.36 15.78 -7.17
CA ALA A 101 -1.37 14.33 -7.02
C ALA A 101 0.01 13.72 -7.35
N ALA A 102 0.62 14.14 -8.47
CA ALA A 102 1.95 13.70 -8.87
C ALA A 102 3.03 14.10 -7.85
N GLY A 103 2.95 15.31 -7.27
CA GLY A 103 3.87 15.77 -6.22
C GLY A 103 3.89 14.83 -5.00
N GLY A 104 2.70 14.46 -4.51
CA GLY A 104 2.54 13.51 -3.41
C GLY A 104 3.05 12.10 -3.74
N ALA A 105 2.77 11.60 -4.94
CA ALA A 105 3.23 10.29 -5.38
C ALA A 105 4.77 10.23 -5.50
N ARG A 106 5.38 11.28 -6.05
CA ARG A 106 6.84 11.38 -6.18
C ARG A 106 7.52 11.44 -4.81
N ALA A 107 6.95 12.19 -3.87
CA ALA A 107 7.43 12.19 -2.49
C ALA A 107 7.36 10.77 -1.90
N PHE A 108 6.22 10.09 -2.04
CA PHE A 108 6.07 8.72 -1.56
C PHE A 108 7.13 7.77 -2.16
N GLY A 109 7.35 7.81 -3.47
CA GLY A 109 8.39 6.99 -4.13
C GLY A 109 9.80 7.25 -3.57
N ARG A 110 10.18 8.52 -3.39
CA ARG A 110 11.49 8.89 -2.83
C ARG A 110 11.68 8.37 -1.41
N HIS A 111 10.67 8.58 -0.56
CA HIS A 111 10.71 8.17 0.84
C HIS A 111 10.69 6.64 0.98
N LEU A 112 9.97 5.94 0.11
CA LEU A 112 9.98 4.48 0.04
C LEU A 112 11.35 3.93 -0.35
N LYS A 113 12.02 4.53 -1.35
CA LYS A 113 13.41 4.17 -1.66
C LYS A 113 14.34 4.40 -0.48
N ALA A 114 14.26 5.57 0.16
CA ALA A 114 15.08 5.88 1.33
C ALA A 114 14.89 4.85 2.45
N PHE A 115 13.65 4.37 2.66
CA PHE A 115 13.35 3.31 3.61
C PHE A 115 14.03 1.98 3.23
N HIS A 116 13.89 1.55 1.97
CA HIS A 116 14.48 0.30 1.48
C HIS A 116 16.01 0.31 1.50
N THR A 117 16.64 1.46 1.24
CA THR A 117 18.10 1.57 1.15
C THR A 117 18.76 1.95 2.46
N ALA A 118 18.02 2.08 3.57
CA ALA A 118 18.55 2.61 4.83
C ALA A 118 19.72 1.79 5.40
N ASP A 119 19.81 0.48 5.09
CA ASP A 119 20.95 -0.36 5.49
C ASP A 119 22.04 -0.54 4.45
N ALA A 120 21.79 -0.22 3.18
CA ALA A 120 22.78 -0.44 2.14
C ALA A 120 24.10 0.32 2.44
N ALA A 121 24.03 1.32 3.32
CA ALA A 121 25.17 2.06 3.84
C ALA A 121 26.02 1.31 4.90
N ASP A 122 25.53 0.23 5.52
CA ASP A 122 26.24 -0.55 6.54
C ASP A 122 26.52 -1.99 6.05
N PRO A 123 27.68 -2.24 5.41
CA PRO A 123 28.05 -3.56 4.90
C PRO A 123 28.35 -4.59 6.02
N THR A 124 28.37 -4.17 7.28
CA THR A 124 28.58 -5.08 8.43
C THR A 124 27.29 -5.67 8.97
N ARG A 125 26.15 -5.18 8.48
CA ARG A 125 24.83 -5.58 8.96
C ARG A 125 24.40 -6.88 8.30
N SER A 126 24.30 -7.95 9.09
CA SER A 126 23.68 -9.22 8.67
C SER A 126 22.23 -9.00 8.22
N ALA A 127 21.72 -9.91 7.40
CA ALA A 127 20.30 -9.97 7.06
C ALA A 127 19.44 -9.81 8.33
N PRO A 128 18.33 -9.05 8.26
CA PRO A 128 17.46 -8.81 9.42
C PRO A 128 17.09 -10.13 10.10
N GLY A 129 16.98 -10.08 11.42
CA GLY A 129 16.79 -11.27 12.22
C GLY A 129 15.38 -11.87 12.07
N PRO A 130 15.06 -12.91 12.86
CA PRO A 130 13.78 -13.62 12.79
C PRO A 130 12.56 -12.74 13.08
N GLU A 131 12.76 -11.51 13.54
CA GLU A 131 11.72 -10.50 13.74
C GLU A 131 11.04 -10.02 12.44
N TYR A 132 11.66 -10.25 11.27
CA TYR A 132 11.05 -9.94 9.97
C TYR A 132 10.55 -11.21 9.28
N PRO A 133 9.23 -11.47 9.28
CA PRO A 133 8.66 -12.60 8.57
C PRO A 133 8.68 -12.37 7.05
N ALA A 134 8.29 -13.41 6.30
CA ALA A 134 7.92 -13.25 4.90
C ALA A 134 6.69 -12.31 4.78
N PRO A 135 6.53 -11.59 3.64
CA PRO A 135 5.37 -10.74 3.42
C PRO A 135 4.06 -11.49 3.60
N ARG A 136 3.12 -10.91 4.36
CA ARG A 136 1.90 -11.60 4.78
C ARG A 136 0.93 -11.85 3.64
N TYR A 137 0.71 -10.85 2.77
CA TYR A 137 -0.30 -10.97 1.72
C TYR A 137 0.05 -12.00 0.63
N PRO A 138 1.31 -12.12 0.14
CA PRO A 138 1.66 -13.19 -0.79
C PRO A 138 1.62 -14.55 -0.09
N ALA A 139 2.02 -14.64 1.19
CA ALA A 139 2.00 -15.90 1.94
C ALA A 139 0.57 -16.44 2.07
N ARG A 140 -0.36 -15.56 2.41
CA ARG A 140 -1.79 -15.87 2.49
C ARG A 140 -2.35 -16.27 1.13
N LEU A 141 -2.08 -15.48 0.08
CA LEU A 141 -2.55 -15.79 -1.26
C LEU A 141 -2.02 -17.15 -1.74
N ALA A 142 -0.72 -17.41 -1.60
CA ALA A 142 -0.10 -18.68 -2.01
C ALA A 142 -0.72 -19.87 -1.27
N SER A 143 -1.00 -19.73 0.04
CA SER A 143 -1.71 -20.74 0.82
C SER A 143 -3.13 -20.99 0.28
N TRP A 144 -3.90 -19.94 0.02
CA TRP A 144 -5.25 -20.03 -0.51
C TRP A 144 -5.28 -20.64 -1.92
N LEU A 145 -4.38 -20.24 -2.82
CA LEU A 145 -4.28 -20.82 -4.16
C LEU A 145 -4.07 -22.34 -4.11
N ARG A 146 -3.24 -22.82 -3.17
CA ARG A 146 -2.99 -24.27 -3.02
C ARG A 146 -4.14 -25.04 -2.38
N THR A 147 -4.85 -24.44 -1.43
CA THR A 147 -5.74 -25.18 -0.52
C THR A 147 -7.23 -24.87 -0.69
N ALA A 148 -7.56 -23.77 -1.35
CA ALA A 148 -8.89 -23.14 -1.33
C ALA A 148 -9.41 -22.79 0.08
N ALA A 149 -8.58 -22.93 1.12
CA ALA A 149 -8.99 -22.72 2.49
C ALA A 149 -9.15 -21.22 2.78
N GLY A 150 -10.27 -20.84 3.38
CA GLY A 150 -10.56 -19.47 3.75
C GLY A 150 -11.95 -19.33 4.35
N THR A 151 -12.25 -18.16 4.89
CA THR A 151 -13.55 -17.86 5.49
C THR A 151 -14.56 -17.42 4.44
N ARG A 152 -15.85 -17.42 4.81
CA ARG A 152 -16.97 -16.87 4.03
C ARG A 152 -16.96 -17.34 2.55
N ALA A 153 -16.79 -16.42 1.61
CA ALA A 153 -16.89 -16.70 0.18
C ALA A 153 -15.54 -17.06 -0.47
N ALA A 154 -14.43 -17.07 0.28
CA ALA A 154 -13.11 -17.38 -0.28
C ALA A 154 -13.03 -18.78 -0.94
N PRO A 155 -13.61 -19.86 -0.39
CA PRO A 155 -13.60 -21.16 -1.07
C PRO A 155 -14.42 -21.17 -2.36
N ALA A 156 -15.58 -20.50 -2.39
CA ALA A 156 -16.40 -20.40 -3.60
C ALA A 156 -15.72 -19.53 -4.67
N PHE A 157 -15.10 -18.42 -4.26
CA PHE A 157 -14.34 -17.57 -5.17
C PHE A 157 -13.10 -18.26 -5.72
N HIS A 158 -12.47 -19.17 -4.96
CA HIS A 158 -11.36 -19.99 -5.46
C HIS A 158 -11.77 -20.80 -6.69
N THR A 159 -12.91 -21.50 -6.60
CA THR A 159 -13.47 -22.25 -7.74
C THR A 159 -13.73 -21.33 -8.93
N ILE A 160 -14.42 -20.21 -8.72
CA ILE A 160 -14.75 -19.25 -9.78
C ILE A 160 -13.48 -18.71 -10.46
N LEU A 161 -12.49 -18.31 -9.67
CA LEU A 161 -11.24 -17.76 -10.19
C LEU A 161 -10.45 -18.84 -10.94
N ARG A 162 -10.37 -20.06 -10.41
CA ARG A 162 -9.67 -21.17 -11.05
C ARG A 162 -10.30 -21.57 -12.38
N GLU A 163 -11.62 -21.66 -12.44
CA GLU A 163 -12.35 -21.95 -13.66
C GLU A 163 -12.20 -20.83 -14.70
N GLY A 164 -12.32 -19.58 -14.26
CA GLY A 164 -12.23 -18.42 -15.13
C GLY A 164 -10.83 -18.15 -15.68
N LEU A 165 -9.77 -18.40 -14.90
CA LEU A 165 -8.39 -18.26 -15.35
C LEU A 165 -7.95 -19.45 -16.22
N GLY A 166 -8.42 -20.65 -15.92
CA GLY A 166 -7.90 -21.90 -16.49
C GLY A 166 -6.51 -22.25 -15.93
N ALA A 167 -6.03 -23.45 -16.26
CA ALA A 167 -4.84 -24.04 -15.63
C ALA A 167 -3.56 -23.21 -15.82
N ALA A 168 -3.27 -22.77 -17.04
CA ALA A 168 -2.01 -22.07 -17.34
C ALA A 168 -1.86 -20.74 -16.60
N ARG A 169 -2.92 -19.91 -16.58
CA ARG A 169 -2.93 -18.64 -15.85
C ARG A 169 -2.94 -18.86 -14.35
N TRP A 170 -3.65 -19.87 -13.87
CA TRP A 170 -3.64 -20.26 -12.47
C TRP A 170 -2.23 -20.63 -11.99
N ASP A 171 -1.52 -21.46 -12.75
CA ASP A 171 -0.14 -21.86 -12.43
C ASP A 171 0.82 -20.66 -12.48
N THR A 172 0.60 -19.74 -13.43
CA THR A 172 1.37 -18.48 -13.52
C THR A 172 1.14 -17.61 -12.28
N LEU A 173 -0.11 -17.41 -11.87
CA LEU A 173 -0.44 -16.63 -10.67
C LEU A 173 0.16 -17.26 -9.40
N ALA A 174 0.09 -18.59 -9.28
CA ALA A 174 0.73 -19.31 -8.17
C ALA A 174 2.26 -19.12 -8.18
N GLY A 175 2.88 -19.19 -9.35
CA GLY A 175 4.31 -18.91 -9.53
C GLY A 175 4.69 -17.49 -9.11
N TYR A 176 3.88 -16.48 -9.45
CA TYR A 176 4.12 -15.10 -9.03
C TYR A 176 4.00 -14.94 -7.50
N ALA A 177 3.04 -15.61 -6.87
CA ALA A 177 2.88 -15.59 -5.42
C ALA A 177 4.08 -16.24 -4.69
N ASP A 178 4.58 -17.36 -5.22
CA ASP A 178 5.77 -18.03 -4.66
C ASP A 178 7.07 -17.23 -4.92
N GLU A 179 7.17 -16.54 -6.07
CA GLU A 179 8.29 -15.62 -6.36
C GLU A 179 8.31 -14.42 -5.41
N ALA A 180 7.15 -13.87 -5.05
CA ALA A 180 7.01 -12.78 -4.09
C ALA A 180 7.46 -13.18 -2.67
N LEU A 181 7.45 -14.48 -2.35
CA LEU A 181 7.95 -15.02 -1.09
C LEU A 181 9.44 -15.33 -1.10
N SER A 182 10.09 -15.28 -2.26
CA SER A 182 11.48 -15.65 -2.44
C SER A 182 12.36 -14.40 -2.52
N PRO A 183 13.16 -14.04 -1.49
CA PRO A 183 14.07 -12.91 -1.56
C PRO A 183 15.24 -13.22 -2.51
N ARG A 184 15.03 -12.99 -3.81
CA ARG A 184 16.07 -13.02 -4.86
C ARG A 184 16.56 -11.58 -5.11
N GLY A 185 17.82 -11.43 -5.49
CA GLY A 185 18.43 -10.13 -5.77
C GLY A 185 18.93 -9.45 -4.50
N ASP A 186 18.59 -8.18 -4.32
CA ASP A 186 18.98 -7.35 -3.17
C ASP A 186 17.75 -7.12 -2.24
N PRO A 187 17.46 -8.05 -1.32
CA PRO A 187 16.32 -7.92 -0.43
C PRO A 187 16.52 -6.83 0.62
N ALA A 188 15.42 -6.17 1.00
CA ALA A 188 15.39 -5.11 1.99
C ALA A 188 14.29 -5.36 3.02
N VAL A 189 14.34 -4.61 4.12
CA VAL A 189 13.15 -4.44 4.97
C VAL A 189 12.12 -3.66 4.16
N VAL A 190 10.92 -4.22 4.03
CA VAL A 190 9.80 -3.63 3.29
C VAL A 190 8.66 -3.29 4.24
N ILE A 191 7.80 -2.35 3.84
CA ILE A 191 6.54 -2.02 4.51
C ILE A 191 5.58 -3.22 4.48
N GLY A 192 5.61 -4.01 3.42
CA GLY A 192 4.87 -5.27 3.23
C GLY A 192 3.40 -5.09 2.85
N TRP A 193 2.78 -3.95 3.15
CA TRP A 193 1.43 -3.58 2.71
C TRP A 193 1.31 -2.07 2.43
N ALA A 194 2.16 -1.57 1.53
CA ALA A 194 2.28 -0.16 1.14
C ALA A 194 1.08 0.33 0.28
N THR A 195 -0.11 0.28 0.86
CA THR A 195 -1.39 0.59 0.20
C THR A 195 -1.76 2.07 0.27
N LEU A 196 -2.50 2.54 -0.73
CA LEU A 196 -3.05 3.89 -0.82
C LEU A 196 -4.17 4.11 0.17
N GLY A 197 -4.85 3.04 0.57
CA GLY A 197 -5.76 3.03 1.72
C GLY A 197 -5.07 3.32 3.06
N SER A 198 -3.74 3.20 3.14
CA SER A 198 -2.93 3.51 4.31
C SER A 198 -2.11 4.79 4.16
N LEU A 199 -2.13 5.44 2.99
CA LEU A 199 -1.48 6.72 2.76
C LEU A 199 -2.47 7.86 3.03
N ILE A 200 -2.28 8.59 4.12
CA ILE A 200 -3.17 9.63 4.61
C ILE A 200 -2.66 11.00 4.17
N VAL A 201 -3.55 11.83 3.63
CA VAL A 201 -3.25 13.22 3.29
C VAL A 201 -3.71 14.10 4.44
N ALA A 202 -2.86 15.00 4.94
CA ALA A 202 -3.25 15.93 5.99
C ALA A 202 -4.44 16.80 5.55
N ASP A 203 -5.36 17.06 6.47
CA ASP A 203 -6.41 18.05 6.20
C ASP A 203 -5.73 19.44 6.25
N ASP A 204 -5.86 20.23 5.18
CA ASP A 204 -5.17 21.53 5.02
C ASP A 204 -5.50 22.61 6.09
N ALA A 205 -6.23 22.28 7.15
CA ALA A 205 -6.62 23.21 8.21
C ALA A 205 -5.51 23.54 9.23
N ASP A 206 -4.49 22.69 9.39
CA ASP A 206 -3.41 22.90 10.39
C ASP A 206 -2.02 23.17 9.78
N ALA A 207 -1.82 22.94 8.48
CA ALA A 207 -0.54 23.24 7.80
C ALA A 207 -0.28 24.75 7.70
N ALA A 208 -1.34 25.56 7.58
CA ALA A 208 -1.27 27.03 7.60
C ALA A 208 -1.20 27.62 9.03
N ALA A 209 -1.39 26.82 10.08
CA ALA A 209 -1.42 27.29 11.46
C ALA A 209 -0.06 27.21 12.19
N LYS A 210 1.00 26.72 11.53
CA LYS A 210 2.38 26.77 12.07
C LYS A 210 3.12 28.03 11.61
N GLU A 211 2.99 29.03 12.46
CA GLU A 211 3.81 30.23 12.68
C GLU A 211 4.08 31.21 11.51
N PRO A 212 3.41 32.37 11.49
CA PRO A 212 3.93 33.55 10.79
C PRO A 212 5.13 34.10 11.58
N GLY A 213 6.34 33.60 11.33
CA GLY A 213 7.52 34.09 12.06
C GLY A 213 8.90 33.51 11.70
N ALA A 214 9.00 32.41 10.94
CA ALA A 214 10.30 31.91 10.52
C ALA A 214 10.84 32.76 9.36
N ALA A 215 11.86 33.58 9.65
CA ALA A 215 12.51 34.47 8.71
C ALA A 215 12.92 33.78 7.40
N GLU A 216 12.60 34.43 6.29
CA GLU A 216 13.05 34.09 4.95
C GLU A 216 14.59 34.07 4.91
N GLY A 217 15.17 32.87 5.00
CA GLY A 217 16.57 32.63 4.67
C GLY A 217 16.77 32.67 3.15
N PRO A 218 17.93 33.12 2.66
CA PRO A 218 18.17 33.26 1.22
C PRO A 218 18.28 31.89 0.54
N GLY A 219 17.20 31.52 -0.16
CA GLY A 219 17.19 30.89 -1.48
C GLY A 219 18.07 29.65 -1.72
N THR A 220 17.51 28.47 -1.45
CA THR A 220 17.74 27.31 -2.33
C THR A 220 16.57 27.22 -3.31
N ALA A 221 16.87 27.39 -4.60
CA ALA A 221 15.91 27.49 -5.69
C ALA A 221 15.29 26.14 -6.10
N ASP A 222 14.73 25.40 -5.15
CA ASP A 222 13.80 24.30 -5.43
C ASP A 222 12.41 24.72 -4.94
N GLY A 223 11.82 25.67 -5.67
CA GLY A 223 10.46 26.20 -5.46
C GLY A 223 9.36 25.21 -5.84
N ALA A 224 9.45 23.96 -5.38
CA ALA A 224 8.29 23.08 -5.30
C ALA A 224 7.52 23.50 -4.06
N GLY A 225 6.39 24.20 -4.23
CA GLY A 225 5.50 24.56 -3.14
C GLY A 225 5.30 23.36 -2.23
N ALA A 226 5.43 23.55 -0.92
CA ALA A 226 5.31 22.48 0.06
C ALA A 226 3.90 21.89 -0.07
N GLY A 227 3.79 20.80 -0.83
CA GLY A 227 2.55 20.08 -1.01
C GLY A 227 2.02 19.57 0.33
N PRO A 228 0.74 19.17 0.40
CA PRO A 228 0.13 18.70 1.63
C PRO A 228 0.96 17.55 2.22
N HIS A 229 1.21 17.61 3.53
CA HIS A 229 1.96 16.58 4.22
C HIS A 229 1.21 15.24 4.15
N ALA A 230 1.88 14.18 3.73
CA ALA A 230 1.30 12.84 3.66
C ALA A 230 1.92 11.91 4.72
N ALA A 231 1.16 10.94 5.21
CA ALA A 231 1.63 9.96 6.18
C ALA A 231 1.21 8.54 5.80
N LEU A 232 2.17 7.62 5.69
CA LEU A 232 1.88 6.19 5.46
C LEU A 232 1.74 5.48 6.81
N LEU A 233 0.56 4.90 7.08
CA LEU A 233 0.35 4.04 8.24
C LEU A 233 1.03 2.69 8.01
N CYS A 234 2.11 2.39 8.75
CA CYS A 234 2.97 1.23 8.48
C CYS A 234 3.47 0.54 9.77
N GLY A 235 4.15 -0.61 9.61
CA GLY A 235 4.79 -1.36 10.70
C GLY A 235 4.26 -2.78 10.89
N PRO A 236 2.95 -3.00 11.10
CA PRO A 236 2.38 -4.32 11.39
C PRO A 236 2.66 -5.40 10.33
N ASP A 237 2.79 -4.97 9.06
CA ASP A 237 3.04 -5.85 7.91
C ASP A 237 4.52 -5.85 7.48
N GLY A 238 5.41 -5.20 8.25
CA GLY A 238 6.82 -5.11 7.94
C GLY A 238 7.46 -6.50 7.77
N ALA A 239 8.24 -6.65 6.72
CA ALA A 239 8.79 -7.94 6.28
C ALA A 239 10.19 -7.78 5.71
N PHE A 240 10.86 -8.89 5.43
CA PHE A 240 12.10 -8.90 4.64
C PHE A 240 11.86 -9.54 3.29
N ALA A 241 11.99 -8.77 2.21
CA ALA A 241 11.66 -9.20 0.86
C ALA A 241 12.31 -8.31 -0.20
N ALA A 242 12.01 -8.59 -1.47
CA ALA A 242 12.41 -7.71 -2.55
C ALA A 242 11.66 -6.36 -2.46
N PRO A 243 12.32 -5.20 -2.67
CA PRO A 243 11.69 -3.88 -2.62
C PRO A 243 10.47 -3.73 -3.55
N GLU A 244 10.43 -4.51 -4.62
CA GLU A 244 9.31 -4.60 -5.56
C GLU A 244 7.98 -4.94 -4.89
N ILE A 245 7.98 -5.59 -3.71
CA ILE A 245 6.78 -5.89 -2.91
C ILE A 245 5.94 -4.65 -2.67
N ASP A 246 6.55 -3.56 -2.19
CA ASP A 246 5.82 -2.36 -1.82
C ASP A 246 5.38 -1.55 -3.05
N LEU A 247 6.23 -1.48 -4.07
CA LEU A 247 5.88 -0.81 -5.32
C LEU A 247 4.76 -1.54 -6.05
N GLY A 248 4.86 -2.86 -6.20
CA GLY A 248 3.80 -3.66 -6.79
C GLY A 248 2.51 -3.55 -5.99
N CYS A 249 2.59 -3.47 -4.65
CA CYS A 249 1.42 -3.24 -3.81
C CYS A 249 0.70 -1.92 -4.14
N ALA A 250 1.44 -0.80 -4.21
CA ALA A 250 0.86 0.50 -4.56
C ALA A 250 0.36 0.54 -6.02
N LEU A 251 1.13 0.01 -6.96
CA LEU A 251 0.80 0.02 -8.39
C LEU A 251 -0.40 -0.87 -8.73
N GLY A 252 -0.54 -2.01 -8.05
CA GLY A 252 -1.72 -2.87 -8.17
C GLY A 252 -2.99 -2.19 -7.67
N GLU A 253 -2.90 -1.41 -6.59
CA GLU A 253 -4.04 -0.61 -6.09
C GLU A 253 -4.44 0.49 -7.07
N LEU A 254 -3.47 1.20 -7.66
CA LEU A 254 -3.75 2.17 -8.71
C LEU A 254 -4.43 1.54 -9.91
N HIS A 255 -4.04 0.33 -10.29
CA HIS A 255 -4.68 -0.39 -11.39
C HIS A 255 -6.17 -0.67 -11.08
N GLU A 256 -6.48 -1.17 -9.88
CA GLU A 256 -7.88 -1.38 -9.47
C GLU A 256 -8.70 -0.09 -9.41
N ILE A 257 -8.11 0.99 -8.90
CA ILE A 257 -8.75 2.30 -8.85
C ILE A 257 -9.03 2.78 -10.27
N ALA A 258 -8.07 2.69 -11.18
CA ALA A 258 -8.26 3.06 -12.59
C ALA A 258 -9.39 2.24 -13.25
N ALA A 259 -9.43 0.92 -13.02
CA ALA A 259 -10.49 0.06 -13.52
C ALA A 259 -11.87 0.46 -12.96
N SER A 260 -11.93 0.76 -11.66
CA SER A 260 -13.16 1.19 -10.98
C SER A 260 -13.66 2.55 -11.48
N LEU A 261 -12.76 3.51 -11.69
CA LEU A 261 -13.08 4.83 -12.25
C LEU A 261 -13.55 4.71 -13.70
N THR A 262 -12.89 3.89 -14.51
CA THR A 262 -13.28 3.60 -15.90
C THR A 262 -14.69 3.02 -15.96
N ALA A 263 -15.00 2.03 -15.12
CA ALA A 263 -16.33 1.43 -15.05
C ALA A 263 -17.44 2.44 -14.65
N ARG A 264 -17.07 3.52 -13.96
CA ARG A 264 -17.97 4.61 -13.55
C ARG A 264 -17.98 5.80 -14.54
N GLY A 265 -17.24 5.71 -15.65
CA GLY A 265 -17.09 6.82 -16.61
C GLY A 265 -16.39 8.04 -16.03
N MET A 266 -15.53 7.84 -15.02
CA MET A 266 -14.75 8.90 -14.38
C MET A 266 -13.36 9.02 -14.99
N ASP A 267 -12.77 10.21 -14.81
CA ASP A 267 -11.41 10.49 -15.25
C ASP A 267 -10.37 9.63 -14.51
N THR A 268 -9.40 9.13 -15.27
CA THR A 268 -8.29 8.29 -14.78
C THR A 268 -6.93 8.97 -14.92
N GLU A 269 -6.87 10.20 -15.44
CA GLU A 269 -5.64 10.98 -15.54
C GLU A 269 -4.93 11.11 -14.19
N PRO A 270 -5.60 11.44 -13.07
CA PRO A 270 -4.92 11.57 -11.77
C PRO A 270 -4.26 10.26 -11.33
N VAL A 271 -4.86 9.11 -11.61
CA VAL A 271 -4.29 7.79 -11.28
C VAL A 271 -3.05 7.49 -12.12
N THR A 272 -3.08 7.86 -13.40
CA THR A 272 -1.95 7.70 -14.32
C THR A 272 -0.79 8.61 -13.90
N ALA A 273 -1.05 9.89 -13.62
CA ALA A 273 -0.06 10.84 -13.13
C ALA A 273 0.57 10.37 -11.81
N TRP A 274 -0.25 9.83 -10.90
CA TRP A 274 0.22 9.29 -9.63
C TRP A 274 1.15 8.09 -9.81
N ARG A 275 0.82 7.18 -10.74
CA ARG A 275 1.66 6.04 -11.09
C ARG A 275 3.03 6.44 -11.63
N GLU A 276 3.04 7.31 -12.64
CA GLU A 276 4.27 7.78 -13.28
C GLU A 276 5.16 8.50 -12.26
N ALA A 277 4.57 9.37 -11.45
CA ALA A 277 5.30 10.13 -10.46
C ALA A 277 5.81 9.26 -9.29
N LEU A 278 5.09 8.21 -8.89
CA LEU A 278 5.56 7.23 -7.91
C LEU A 278 6.84 6.52 -8.40
N LEU A 279 6.81 6.01 -9.64
CA LEU A 279 7.96 5.34 -10.26
C LEU A 279 9.14 6.30 -10.46
N ASP A 280 8.89 7.52 -10.90
CA ASP A 280 9.89 8.60 -11.03
C ASP A 280 10.53 8.93 -9.67
N GLY A 281 9.71 9.04 -8.62
CA GLY A 281 10.18 9.30 -7.27
C GLY A 281 11.05 8.18 -6.71
N TYR A 282 10.71 6.92 -7.00
CA TYR A 282 11.52 5.78 -6.58
C TYR A 282 12.81 5.66 -7.41
N GLY A 283 12.73 5.76 -8.74
CA GLY A 283 13.87 5.70 -9.65
C GLY A 283 14.51 4.31 -9.78
N THR A 284 15.66 4.22 -10.45
CA THR A 284 16.38 2.98 -10.77
C THR A 284 17.52 2.65 -9.78
N PRO A 285 18.01 1.39 -9.74
CA PRO A 285 17.53 0.21 -10.47
C PRO A 285 16.33 -0.47 -9.78
N LEU A 286 15.34 -0.89 -10.58
CA LEU A 286 14.13 -1.62 -10.16
C LEU A 286 13.89 -2.75 -11.16
N ASP A 287 13.59 -3.96 -10.70
CA ASP A 287 13.10 -5.01 -11.61
C ASP A 287 11.62 -4.73 -11.93
N LEU A 288 11.39 -4.08 -13.07
CA LEU A 288 10.05 -3.71 -13.52
C LEU A 288 9.18 -4.95 -13.76
N ALA A 289 9.73 -6.03 -14.31
CA ALA A 289 8.96 -7.24 -14.54
C ALA A 289 8.49 -7.83 -13.21
N ARG A 290 9.37 -7.91 -12.21
CA ARG A 290 9.02 -8.37 -10.87
C ARG A 290 8.03 -7.45 -10.15
N THR A 291 8.17 -6.15 -10.33
CA THR A 291 7.22 -5.17 -9.81
C THR A 291 5.82 -5.39 -10.41
N ALA A 292 5.73 -5.62 -11.72
CA ALA A 292 4.47 -5.91 -12.40
C ALA A 292 3.84 -7.21 -11.89
N ARG A 293 4.63 -8.29 -11.76
CA ARG A 293 4.16 -9.57 -11.19
C ARG A 293 3.64 -9.39 -9.76
N THR A 294 4.33 -8.60 -8.94
CA THR A 294 3.89 -8.28 -7.58
C THR A 294 2.58 -7.49 -7.57
N ALA A 295 2.36 -6.58 -8.52
CA ALA A 295 1.09 -5.88 -8.64
C ALA A 295 -0.08 -6.85 -8.92
N VAL A 296 0.14 -7.86 -9.78
CA VAL A 296 -0.84 -8.95 -10.01
C VAL A 296 -1.11 -9.72 -8.72
N VAL A 297 -0.07 -10.11 -7.98
CA VAL A 297 -0.21 -10.79 -6.68
C VAL A 297 -1.02 -9.94 -5.70
N ARG A 298 -0.80 -8.63 -5.64
CA ARG A 298 -1.55 -7.74 -4.75
C ARG A 298 -3.02 -7.64 -5.16
N ILE A 299 -3.35 -7.56 -6.45
CA ILE A 299 -4.74 -7.56 -6.95
C ILE A 299 -5.44 -8.87 -6.59
N ALA A 300 -4.78 -10.02 -6.83
CA ALA A 300 -5.33 -11.32 -6.47
C ALA A 300 -5.51 -11.49 -4.95
N ALA A 301 -4.55 -11.00 -4.15
CA ALA A 301 -4.66 -11.01 -2.68
C ALA A 301 -5.81 -10.14 -2.19
N HIS A 302 -6.02 -8.96 -2.80
CA HIS A 302 -7.15 -8.12 -2.46
C HIS A 302 -8.49 -8.76 -2.84
N ALA A 303 -8.61 -9.40 -4.01
CA ALA A 303 -9.81 -10.14 -4.41
C ALA A 303 -10.11 -11.30 -3.45
N HIS A 304 -9.07 -12.06 -3.05
CA HIS A 304 -9.17 -13.08 -2.01
C HIS A 304 -9.68 -12.49 -0.68
N ASP A 305 -9.06 -11.42 -0.20
CA ASP A 305 -9.41 -10.80 1.09
C ASP A 305 -10.83 -10.24 1.06
N PHE A 306 -11.26 -9.67 -0.07
CA PHE A 306 -12.63 -9.23 -0.28
C PHE A 306 -13.61 -10.40 -0.14
N ALA A 307 -13.35 -11.52 -0.83
CA ALA A 307 -14.18 -12.72 -0.71
C ALA A 307 -14.17 -13.32 0.72
N ALA A 308 -13.02 -13.32 1.38
CA ALA A 308 -12.83 -13.88 2.71
C ALA A 308 -13.52 -13.06 3.81
N TYR A 309 -13.52 -11.73 3.68
CA TYR A 309 -13.82 -10.82 4.78
C TYR A 309 -14.95 -9.83 4.51
N VAL A 310 -15.28 -9.51 3.26
CA VAL A 310 -16.50 -8.80 2.91
C VAL A 310 -17.60 -9.82 2.60
N GLY A 311 -17.26 -10.89 1.89
CA GLY A 311 -18.17 -11.94 1.46
C GLY A 311 -18.36 -11.91 -0.05
N PHE A 312 -19.36 -12.63 -0.54
CA PHE A 312 -19.63 -12.69 -1.98
C PHE A 312 -20.25 -11.38 -2.47
N HIS A 313 -19.71 -10.84 -3.57
CA HIS A 313 -20.22 -9.67 -4.27
C HIS A 313 -20.00 -9.86 -5.77
N THR A 314 -20.86 -9.26 -6.60
CA THR A 314 -20.78 -9.41 -8.06
C THR A 314 -19.48 -8.83 -8.64
N GLU A 315 -18.87 -7.85 -7.95
CA GLU A 315 -17.56 -7.31 -8.31
C GLU A 315 -16.43 -8.36 -8.30
N LEU A 316 -16.58 -9.46 -7.56
CA LEU A 316 -15.61 -10.56 -7.59
C LEU A 316 -15.45 -11.15 -9.01
N HIS A 317 -16.49 -11.11 -9.84
CA HIS A 317 -16.39 -11.55 -11.23
C HIS A 317 -15.53 -10.62 -12.09
N ALA A 318 -15.49 -9.32 -11.78
CA ALA A 318 -14.65 -8.36 -12.52
C ALA A 318 -13.15 -8.67 -12.34
N TYR A 319 -12.75 -9.20 -11.17
CA TYR A 319 -11.37 -9.61 -10.92
C TYR A 319 -10.90 -10.75 -11.81
N VAL A 320 -11.79 -11.64 -12.25
CA VAL A 320 -11.42 -12.77 -13.12
C VAL A 320 -10.91 -12.26 -14.46
N GLY A 321 -11.65 -11.35 -15.10
CA GLY A 321 -11.25 -10.73 -16.36
C GLY A 321 -9.98 -9.89 -16.21
N MET A 322 -9.94 -9.04 -15.17
CA MET A 322 -8.77 -8.20 -14.89
C MET A 322 -7.49 -9.01 -14.68
N LEU A 323 -7.55 -10.09 -13.89
CA LEU A 323 -6.39 -10.95 -13.66
C LEU A 323 -6.00 -11.74 -14.91
N ALA A 324 -6.97 -12.20 -15.71
CA ALA A 324 -6.68 -12.88 -16.98
C ALA A 324 -5.90 -11.96 -17.93
N ASP A 325 -6.38 -10.72 -18.10
CA ASP A 325 -5.73 -9.72 -18.95
C ASP A 325 -4.32 -9.39 -18.46
N LEU A 326 -4.13 -9.23 -17.15
CA LEU A 326 -2.80 -8.97 -16.59
C LEU A 326 -1.85 -10.16 -16.76
N LEU A 327 -2.31 -11.40 -16.54
CA LEU A 327 -1.48 -12.60 -16.65
C LEU A 327 -1.06 -12.90 -18.09
N ASP A 328 -1.93 -12.68 -19.06
CA ASP A 328 -1.62 -12.84 -20.50
C ASP A 328 -0.52 -11.92 -20.99
N ASN A 329 -0.35 -10.81 -20.28
CA ASN A 329 0.56 -9.77 -20.66
C ASN A 329 1.78 -9.72 -19.74
N GLU A 330 2.03 -10.73 -18.89
CA GLU A 330 3.09 -10.74 -17.87
C GLU A 330 3.04 -9.54 -16.89
N GLY A 331 1.87 -8.92 -16.76
CA GLY A 331 1.70 -7.61 -16.14
C GLY A 331 2.31 -6.43 -16.92
N SER A 332 2.89 -6.69 -18.10
CA SER A 332 3.64 -5.76 -18.96
C SER A 332 2.77 -4.97 -19.94
N GLN A 333 1.81 -5.59 -20.64
CA GLN A 333 0.82 -4.80 -21.38
C GLN A 333 -0.23 -4.26 -20.42
N THR A 334 -0.51 -2.98 -20.57
CA THR A 334 -1.45 -2.18 -19.77
C THR A 334 -0.81 -1.56 -18.54
N THR A 335 -0.14 -0.44 -18.74
CA THR A 335 -0.32 0.73 -17.88
C THR A 335 0.30 0.67 -16.47
N VAL A 336 0.71 -0.48 -15.91
CA VAL A 336 1.26 -0.60 -14.53
C VAL A 336 2.68 -0.05 -14.44
N ILE A 337 3.50 -0.22 -15.50
CA ILE A 337 4.88 0.28 -15.54
C ILE A 337 5.23 0.60 -16.99
N THR A 338 4.87 1.80 -17.45
CA THR A 338 5.52 2.36 -18.64
C THR A 338 6.28 3.60 -18.18
N ALA A 339 7.57 3.43 -17.90
CA ALA A 339 8.46 4.58 -17.98
C ALA A 339 8.56 4.90 -19.48
N ARG A 340 8.08 6.07 -19.90
CA ARG A 340 8.44 6.59 -21.23
C ARG A 340 9.95 6.50 -21.34
N GLU A 341 10.45 5.69 -22.27
CA GLU A 341 11.82 5.83 -22.77
C GLU A 341 11.95 7.29 -23.23
N ARG A 342 12.55 8.15 -22.41
CA ARG A 342 12.89 9.52 -22.83
C ARG A 342 14.18 9.41 -23.63
N PRO A 343 14.25 10.01 -24.84
CA PRO A 343 15.46 10.03 -25.66
C PRO A 343 16.62 10.78 -25.00
#